data_AF-A0A7C3M4Q3-F1
#
_entry.id   AF-A0A7C3M4Q3-F1
#
_cell.length_a   1.000
_cell.length_b   1.000
_cell.length_c   1.000
_cell.angle_alpha   90.00
_cell.angle_beta   90.00
_cell.angle_gamma   90.00
#
_symmetry.space_group_name_H-M   'P 1'
#
loop_
_entity.id
_entity.type
_entity.pdbx_description
1 polymer ?
#
loop_
_entity_poly.entity_id
_entity_poly.type
_entity_poly.pdbx_seq_one_letter_code
_entity_poly.pdbx_strand_id
1 'polypeptide(L)'
;MDSNKKEQLKSWMGDKEFLLLNIDEMNEQQINVLYDWGLKMFGLGQYIVADIDDVKLDGRLIILDDGTYWEVDEFDIYTSNMWSFTDKVVVIDDEMYKLDDMEKVSVSQTYF
;
A
#
# COMPACT_ATOMS: atom_id res chain seq x y z
N MET A 1 -9.66 -9.79 22.66
CA MET A 1 -8.77 -9.16 21.67
C MET A 1 -8.40 -10.14 20.55
N ASP A 2 -8.07 -11.38 20.91
CA ASP A 2 -7.68 -12.46 19.98
C ASP A 2 -8.72 -12.84 18.91
N SER A 3 -10.02 -12.87 19.24
CA SER A 3 -11.09 -13.18 18.27
C SER A 3 -11.12 -12.24 17.06
N ASN A 4 -10.79 -10.95 17.22
CA ASN A 4 -10.82 -10.01 16.09
C ASN A 4 -9.69 -10.33 15.09
N LYS A 5 -8.48 -10.62 15.61
CA LYS A 5 -7.33 -11.00 14.80
C LYS A 5 -7.57 -12.31 14.02
N LYS A 6 -8.20 -13.30 14.66
CA LYS A 6 -8.59 -14.57 14.00
C LYS A 6 -9.55 -14.35 12.84
N GLU A 7 -10.57 -13.51 13.00
CA GLU A 7 -11.51 -13.17 11.92
C GLU A 7 -10.82 -12.41 10.77
N GLN A 8 -9.91 -11.47 11.08
CA GLN A 8 -9.13 -10.78 10.04
C GLN A 8 -8.21 -11.72 9.27
N LEU A 9 -7.46 -12.58 9.96
CA LEU A 9 -6.62 -13.62 9.33
C LEU A 9 -7.44 -14.51 8.40
N LYS A 10 -8.64 -14.90 8.84
CA LYS A 10 -9.58 -15.69 8.03
C LYS A 10 -10.02 -14.93 6.76
N SER A 11 -10.24 -13.62 6.85
CA SER A 11 -10.58 -12.80 5.68
C SER A 11 -9.44 -12.69 4.67
N TRP A 12 -8.17 -12.65 5.13
CA TRP A 12 -7.00 -12.54 4.26
C TRP A 12 -6.60 -13.87 3.62
N MET A 13 -6.70 -14.97 4.38
CA MET A 13 -6.21 -16.28 3.95
C MET A 13 -7.29 -17.13 3.28
N GLY A 14 -8.57 -16.94 3.64
CA GLY A 14 -9.67 -17.81 3.23
C GLY A 14 -9.86 -19.01 4.17
N ASP A 15 -11.04 -19.64 4.06
CA ASP A 15 -11.46 -20.73 4.96
C ASP A 15 -10.54 -21.95 4.90
N LYS A 16 -10.04 -22.29 3.71
CA LYS A 16 -9.24 -23.50 3.48
C LYS A 16 -7.88 -23.39 4.18
N GLU A 17 -7.19 -22.28 4.00
CA GLU A 17 -5.89 -21.99 4.60
C GLU A 17 -6.02 -21.85 6.12
N PHE A 18 -7.09 -21.21 6.59
CA PHE A 18 -7.39 -21.08 8.03
C PHE A 18 -7.54 -22.45 8.71
N LEU A 19 -8.28 -23.37 8.06
CA LEU A 19 -8.46 -24.75 8.53
C LEU A 19 -7.16 -25.56 8.44
N LEU A 20 -6.42 -25.49 7.34
CA LEU A 20 -5.19 -26.26 7.14
C LEU A 20 -4.08 -25.89 8.15
N LEU A 21 -4.05 -24.62 8.57
CA LEU A 21 -3.09 -24.12 9.55
C LEU A 21 -3.55 -24.28 11.01
N ASN A 22 -4.77 -24.78 11.26
CA ASN A 22 -5.38 -24.87 12.59
C ASN A 22 -5.28 -23.56 13.38
N ILE A 23 -5.62 -22.43 12.75
CA ILE A 23 -5.50 -21.09 13.37
C ILE A 23 -6.43 -20.95 14.57
N ASP A 24 -7.54 -21.70 14.63
CA ASP A 24 -8.45 -21.68 15.78
C ASP A 24 -7.80 -22.22 17.07
N GLU A 25 -6.94 -23.23 16.94
CA GLU A 25 -6.22 -23.87 18.05
C GLU A 25 -4.93 -23.13 18.45
N MET A 26 -4.46 -22.16 17.66
CA MET A 26 -3.26 -21.38 17.99
C MET A 26 -3.44 -20.56 19.27
N ASN A 27 -2.36 -20.49 20.04
CA ASN A 27 -2.28 -19.61 21.21
C ASN A 27 -2.06 -18.14 20.80
N GLU A 28 -2.24 -17.22 21.75
CA GLU A 28 -2.19 -15.78 21.49
C GLU A 28 -0.83 -15.31 20.91
N GLN A 29 0.29 -15.89 21.35
CA GLN A 29 1.61 -15.52 20.79
C GLN A 29 1.73 -15.93 19.32
N GLN A 30 1.24 -17.13 18.97
CA GLN A 30 1.21 -17.61 17.60
C GLN A 30 0.30 -16.75 16.72
N ILE A 31 -0.89 -16.40 17.22
CA ILE A 31 -1.81 -15.49 16.52
C ILE A 31 -1.16 -14.14 16.28
N ASN A 32 -0.49 -13.57 17.28
CA ASN A 32 0.16 -12.27 17.12
C ASN A 32 1.24 -12.31 16.04
N VAL A 33 2.13 -13.31 16.04
CA VAL A 33 3.18 -13.45 15.03
C VAL A 33 2.57 -13.63 13.62
N LEU A 34 1.54 -14.48 13.49
CA LEU A 34 0.90 -14.73 12.20
C LEU A 34 0.13 -13.51 11.69
N TYR A 35 -0.52 -12.78 12.59
CA TYR A 35 -1.24 -11.55 12.30
C TYR A 35 -0.27 -10.44 11.84
N ASP A 36 0.85 -10.25 12.53
CA ASP A 36 1.86 -9.26 12.16
C ASP A 36 2.50 -9.59 10.80
N TRP A 37 2.76 -10.88 10.54
CA TRP A 37 3.20 -11.33 9.22
C TRP A 37 2.11 -11.10 8.16
N GLY A 38 0.85 -11.44 8.46
CA GLY A 38 -0.29 -11.25 7.56
C GLY A 38 -0.51 -9.78 7.20
N LEU A 39 -0.41 -8.87 8.18
CA LEU A 39 -0.45 -7.43 7.96
C LEU A 39 0.66 -6.98 7.02
N LYS A 40 1.89 -7.46 7.26
CA LYS A 40 3.03 -7.14 6.39
C LYS A 40 2.78 -7.60 4.95
N MET A 41 2.32 -8.85 4.77
CA MET A 41 2.03 -9.38 3.43
C MET A 41 0.84 -8.69 2.75
N PHE A 42 -0.18 -8.32 3.52
CA PHE A 42 -1.32 -7.58 3.02
C PHE A 42 -0.91 -6.21 2.52
N GLY A 43 -0.04 -5.51 3.25
CA GLY A 43 0.59 -4.27 2.81
C GLY A 43 1.38 -4.46 1.51
N LEU A 44 2.23 -5.48 1.43
CA LEU A 44 3.04 -5.79 0.24
C LEU A 44 2.20 -6.16 -1.00
N GLY A 45 0.98 -6.65 -0.80
CA GLY A 45 0.09 -7.08 -1.88
C GLY A 45 -0.83 -5.96 -2.41
N GLN A 46 -0.86 -4.80 -1.74
CA GLN A 46 -1.69 -3.69 -2.18
C GLN A 46 -0.91 -2.87 -3.19
N TYR A 47 -1.44 -2.81 -4.41
CA TYR A 47 -0.99 -1.86 -5.41
C TYR A 47 -2.16 -0.98 -5.82
N ILE A 48 -1.88 0.29 -6.06
CA ILE A 48 -2.86 1.25 -6.57
C ILE A 48 -2.46 1.57 -7.99
N VAL A 49 -3.33 1.29 -8.96
CA VAL A 49 -3.18 1.79 -10.34
C VAL A 49 -4.17 2.93 -10.52
N ALA A 50 -3.65 4.11 -10.81
CA ALA A 50 -4.45 5.33 -10.91
C ALA A 50 -3.84 6.28 -11.95
N ASP A 51 -4.64 7.24 -12.38
CA ASP A 51 -4.13 8.39 -13.14
C ASP A 51 -3.76 9.51 -12.16
N ILE A 52 -2.72 10.29 -12.48
CA ILE A 52 -2.40 11.49 -11.70
C ILE A 52 -3.51 12.52 -11.97
N ASP A 53 -4.14 13.04 -10.91
CA ASP A 53 -5.08 14.16 -11.00
C ASP A 53 -4.31 15.50 -10.96
N ASP A 54 -3.36 15.64 -10.03
CA ASP A 54 -2.56 16.86 -9.87
C ASP A 54 -1.20 16.61 -9.22
N VAL A 55 -0.22 17.45 -9.52
CA VAL A 55 1.09 17.51 -8.86
C VAL A 55 1.27 18.89 -8.25
N LYS A 56 1.28 18.97 -6.92
CA LYS A 56 1.33 20.21 -6.15
C LYS A 56 2.64 20.38 -5.40
N LEU A 57 2.83 21.59 -4.86
CA LEU A 57 3.94 21.95 -3.97
C LEU A 57 5.30 21.63 -4.60
N ASP A 58 5.46 21.99 -5.87
CA ASP A 58 6.68 21.80 -6.67
C ASP A 58 7.15 20.34 -6.73
N GLY A 59 6.22 19.38 -6.82
CA GLY A 59 6.50 17.94 -6.89
C GLY A 59 6.40 17.20 -5.56
N ARG A 60 6.20 17.91 -4.44
CA ARG A 60 6.14 17.29 -3.09
C ARG A 60 4.85 16.51 -2.83
N LEU A 61 3.77 16.81 -3.55
CA LEU A 61 2.46 16.21 -3.30
C LEU A 61 1.83 15.77 -4.61
N ILE A 62 1.54 14.49 -4.73
CA ILE A 62 0.82 13.90 -5.87
C ILE A 62 -0.60 13.55 -5.40
N ILE A 63 -1.59 13.92 -6.20
CA ILE A 63 -3.00 13.58 -6.00
C ILE A 63 -3.40 12.63 -7.11
N LEU A 64 -4.00 11.49 -6.75
CA LEU A 64 -4.50 10.50 -7.70
C LEU A 64 -5.99 10.69 -7.94
N ASP A 65 -6.49 10.22 -9.08
CA ASP A 65 -7.90 10.33 -9.48
C ASP A 65 -8.89 9.55 -8.59
N ASP A 66 -8.37 8.61 -7.79
CA ASP A 66 -9.11 7.93 -6.71
C ASP A 66 -9.30 8.81 -5.44
N GLY A 67 -8.74 10.02 -5.43
CA GLY A 67 -8.81 11.00 -4.35
C GLY A 67 -7.77 10.79 -3.24
N THR A 68 -6.80 9.88 -3.42
CA THR A 68 -5.70 9.69 -2.46
C THR A 68 -4.59 10.73 -2.64
N TYR A 69 -3.87 11.01 -1.56
CA TYR A 69 -2.80 12.01 -1.50
C TYR A 69 -1.48 11.32 -1.10
N TRP A 70 -0.41 11.67 -1.81
CA TRP A 70 0.90 11.03 -1.66
C TRP A 70 2.00 12.08 -1.53
N GLU A 71 2.68 12.08 -0.39
CA GLU A 71 3.85 12.94 -0.16
C GLU A 71 5.10 12.26 -0.74
N VAL A 72 5.84 12.99 -1.58
CA VAL A 72 7.06 12.51 -2.25
C VAL A 72 8.27 12.79 -1.37
N ASP A 73 9.18 11.82 -1.28
CA ASP A 73 10.45 11.98 -0.56
C ASP A 73 11.28 13.15 -1.10
N GLU A 74 12.01 13.84 -0.23
CA GLU A 74 12.71 15.07 -0.58
C GLU A 74 13.75 14.91 -1.70
N PHE A 75 14.33 13.72 -1.85
CA PHE A 75 15.33 13.43 -2.87
C PHE A 75 14.72 13.21 -4.26
N ASP A 76 13.42 12.91 -4.33
CA ASP A 76 12.71 12.56 -5.55
C ASP A 76 11.80 13.66 -6.10
N ILE A 77 11.66 14.78 -5.36
CA ILE A 77 10.80 15.93 -5.73
C ILE A 77 11.08 16.42 -7.17
N TYR A 78 12.35 16.46 -7.59
CA TYR A 78 12.69 16.94 -8.93
C TYR A 78 12.18 16.02 -10.04
N THR A 79 12.09 14.72 -9.76
CA THR A 79 11.56 13.71 -10.68
C THR A 79 10.04 13.89 -10.79
N SER A 80 9.33 13.89 -9.65
CA SER A 80 7.87 14.05 -9.63
C SER A 80 7.38 15.39 -10.17
N ASN A 81 8.16 16.46 -10.04
CA ASN A 81 7.81 17.77 -10.59
C ASN A 81 7.77 17.79 -12.14
N MET A 82 8.38 16.79 -12.79
CA MET A 82 8.30 16.64 -14.25
C MET A 82 7.09 15.81 -14.69
N TRP A 83 6.35 15.24 -13.75
CA TRP A 83 5.15 14.43 -14.03
C TRP A 83 3.91 15.31 -14.20
N SER A 84 2.88 14.76 -14.84
CA SER A 84 1.69 15.50 -15.24
C SER A 84 0.40 14.70 -15.05
N PHE A 85 -0.73 15.39 -15.06
CA PHE A 85 -2.08 14.80 -14.90
C PHE A 85 -2.48 13.80 -16.01
N THR A 86 -1.64 13.62 -17.05
CA THR A 86 -1.87 12.60 -18.07
C THR A 86 -1.08 11.32 -17.83
N ASP A 87 -0.23 11.31 -16.82
CA ASP A 87 0.62 10.17 -16.50
C ASP A 87 -0.15 9.15 -15.66
N LYS A 88 -0.02 7.88 -16.02
CA LYS A 88 -0.59 6.76 -15.28
C LYS A 88 0.47 6.17 -14.38
N VAL A 89 0.13 5.93 -13.12
CA VAL A 89 1.06 5.43 -12.12
C VAL A 89 0.59 4.13 -11.49
N VAL A 90 1.54 3.40 -10.93
CA VAL A 90 1.26 2.34 -9.95
C VAL A 90 2.01 2.63 -8.65
N VAL A 91 1.33 2.54 -7.52
CA VAL A 91 1.96 2.61 -6.20
C VAL A 91 2.11 1.20 -5.64
N ILE A 92 3.33 0.81 -5.26
CA ILE A 92 3.67 -0.49 -4.66
C ILE A 92 4.72 -0.23 -3.58
N ASP A 93 4.51 -0.70 -2.35
CA ASP A 93 5.52 -0.65 -1.28
C ASP A 93 6.17 0.74 -1.09
N ASP A 94 5.35 1.79 -0.95
CA ASP A 94 5.81 3.18 -0.78
C ASP A 94 6.63 3.72 -1.97
N GLU A 95 6.49 3.10 -3.15
CA GLU A 95 7.11 3.56 -4.39
C GLU A 95 6.03 3.79 -5.44
N MET A 96 6.01 4.97 -6.04
CA MET A 96 5.15 5.30 -7.16
C MET A 96 5.94 5.21 -8.45
N TYR A 97 5.46 4.41 -9.40
CA TYR A 97 6.09 4.20 -10.70
C TYR A 97 5.22 4.79 -11.80
N LYS A 98 5.83 5.58 -12.68
CA LYS A 98 5.20 6.02 -13.93
C LYS A 98 5.20 4.86 -14.92
N LEU A 99 4.03 4.51 -15.46
CA LEU A 99 3.86 3.26 -16.22
C LEU A 99 4.38 3.30 -17.67
N ASP A 100 4.61 4.49 -18.22
CA ASP A 100 5.06 4.72 -19.58
C ASP A 100 6.59 4.63 -19.74
N ASP A 101 7.35 5.13 -18.77
CA ASP A 101 8.82 5.19 -18.82
C ASP A 101 9.52 4.52 -17.63
N MET A 102 8.76 4.01 -16.65
CA MET A 102 9.26 3.37 -15.43
C MET A 102 10.09 4.28 -14.51
N GLU A 103 9.99 5.61 -14.66
CA GLU A 103 10.46 6.53 -13.62
C GLU A 103 9.73 6.21 -12.31
N LYS A 104 10.42 6.43 -11.18
CA LYS A 104 9.86 6.16 -9.87
C LYS A 104 10.23 7.22 -8.85
N VAL A 105 9.39 7.35 -7.85
CA VAL A 105 9.62 8.19 -6.67
C VAL A 105 9.17 7.45 -5.42
N SER A 106 9.92 7.60 -4.33
CA SER A 106 9.49 7.13 -3.01
C SER A 106 8.39 8.05 -2.47
N VAL A 107 7.31 7.46 -1.94
CA VAL A 107 6.10 8.16 -1.49
C VAL A 107 5.58 7.63 -0.16
N SER A 108 4.82 8.45 0.55
CA SER A 108 4.01 8.00 1.68
C SER A 108 2.59 8.55 1.60
N GLN A 109 1.59 7.72 1.91
CA GLN A 109 0.20 8.16 1.87
C GLN A 109 -0.09 9.15 2.99
N THR A 110 -0.73 10.27 2.66
CA THR A 110 -1.11 11.32 3.62
C THR A 110 -2.61 11.62 3.56
N TYR A 111 -3.13 12.28 4.60
CA TYR A 111 -4.54 12.60 4.77
C TYR A 111 -4.68 14.04 5.28
N PHE A 112 -5.57 14.82 4.68
CA PHE A 112 -5.90 16.20 5.08
C PHE A 112 -7.27 16.30 5.74
#